data_AF-A0A4P7QGX9-F1
#
_entry.id   AF-A0A4P7QGX9-F1
#
_cell.length_a   1.000
_cell.length_b   1.000
_cell.length_c   1.000
_cell.angle_alpha   90.00
_cell.angle_beta   90.00
_cell.angle_gamma   90.00
#
_symmetry.space_group_name_H-M   'P 1'
#
loop_
_entity.id
_entity.type
_entity.pdbx_description
1 polymer ?
#
loop_
_entity_poly.entity_id
_entity_poly.type
_entity_poly.pdbx_seq_one_letter_code
_entity_poly.pdbx_strand_id
1 'polypeptide(L)'
;MNLSEFFSETAEPADAARLTAIEDAIGRTLPDDYRALIKETGGGTLTSEKCIMPGLPGSAEGLAAEDIFGNGSTSTGRCLDLATYATYLMEEWGIPAEVLLFATTEDGMHNCFVINYDHPDYPTGAVLHLNTDPGGAMTRVADSVTDFLSKLEPYSGEDAEEYHPSAGQEGMGLKGAWYGDLSSTLTRAVNATPTPDMEYLLRKAAASLANPLNLNIFQRPKEGRRFLDVLYWVTQHLNPQVDADTYTNYNHKDEEGNLDALLHDSFLVEGQRYRFVWVAGFVDAWWNDRVARGLLSPTPNGFALDRSYIAQVLEELREEEPVVGS
;
A
#
# COMPACT_ATOMS: atom_id res chain seq x y z
N MET A 1 -29.10 0.73 -12.43
CA MET A 1 -27.75 0.17 -12.68
C MET A 1 -27.41 -0.60 -11.42
N ASN A 2 -26.96 -1.85 -11.52
CA ASN A 2 -26.45 -2.58 -10.37
C ASN A 2 -24.96 -2.28 -10.29
N LEU A 3 -24.54 -1.41 -9.37
CA LEU A 3 -23.16 -0.92 -9.34
C LEU A 3 -22.18 -2.02 -8.91
N SER A 4 -22.65 -3.08 -8.27
CA SER A 4 -21.81 -4.22 -7.91
C SER A 4 -21.23 -4.95 -9.11
N GLU A 5 -21.84 -4.85 -10.30
CA GLU A 5 -21.40 -5.57 -11.52
C GLU A 5 -20.06 -5.06 -12.06
N PHE A 6 -19.63 -3.86 -11.64
CA PHE A 6 -18.35 -3.28 -12.03
C PHE A 6 -17.17 -3.85 -11.24
N PHE A 7 -17.43 -4.52 -10.11
CA PHE A 7 -16.41 -4.90 -9.14
C PHE A 7 -16.19 -6.41 -9.09
N SER A 8 -14.92 -6.83 -9.11
CA SER A 8 -14.51 -8.20 -8.81
C SER A 8 -14.52 -8.45 -7.31
N GLU A 9 -14.21 -7.41 -6.53
CA GLU A 9 -14.28 -7.40 -5.08
C GLU A 9 -14.83 -6.05 -4.59
N THR A 10 -15.76 -6.08 -3.63
CA THR A 10 -16.34 -4.87 -3.02
C THR A 10 -15.84 -4.69 -1.60
N ALA A 11 -15.88 -3.45 -1.11
CA ALA A 11 -15.65 -3.16 0.30
C ALA A 11 -16.97 -3.20 1.09
N GLU A 12 -17.01 -2.60 2.28
CA GLU A 12 -18.24 -2.59 3.09
C GLU A 12 -19.16 -1.44 2.68
N PRO A 13 -20.44 -1.71 2.34
CA PRO A 13 -21.42 -0.66 2.06
C PRO A 13 -21.52 0.36 3.21
N ALA A 14 -21.45 1.65 2.90
CA ALA A 14 -21.53 2.70 3.92
C ALA A 14 -22.97 3.12 4.19
N ASP A 15 -23.34 3.24 5.47
CA ASP A 15 -24.58 3.91 5.84
C ASP A 15 -24.45 5.45 5.76
N ALA A 16 -25.56 6.15 6.03
CA ALA A 16 -25.58 7.60 5.97
C ALA A 16 -24.65 8.26 6.99
N ALA A 17 -24.47 7.67 8.17
CA ALA A 17 -23.60 8.22 9.21
C ALA A 17 -22.13 8.06 8.82
N ARG A 18 -21.77 6.90 8.26
CA ARG A 18 -20.41 6.66 7.77
C ARG A 18 -20.06 7.57 6.60
N LEU A 19 -20.98 7.82 5.68
CA LEU A 19 -20.77 8.77 4.59
C LEU A 19 -20.52 10.19 5.10
N THR A 20 -21.28 10.66 6.10
CA THR A 20 -21.03 11.97 6.71
C THR A 20 -19.65 12.00 7.37
N ALA A 21 -19.24 10.94 8.06
CA ALA A 21 -17.89 10.86 8.62
C ALA A 21 -16.78 10.88 7.56
N ILE A 22 -17.02 10.25 6.39
CA ILE A 22 -16.09 10.32 5.25
C ILE A 22 -16.02 11.75 4.70
N GLU A 23 -17.17 12.40 4.47
CA GLU A 23 -17.28 13.78 3.98
C GLU A 23 -16.62 14.79 4.91
N ASP A 24 -16.79 14.62 6.23
CA ASP A 24 -16.15 15.43 7.26
C ASP A 24 -14.62 15.26 7.24
N ALA A 25 -14.13 14.02 7.04
CA ALA A 25 -12.70 13.73 6.99
C ALA A 25 -12.02 14.33 5.75
N ILE A 26 -12.66 14.24 4.58
CA ILE A 26 -12.13 14.82 3.34
C ILE A 26 -12.42 16.32 3.20
N GLY A 27 -13.26 16.89 4.09
CA GLY A 27 -13.64 18.30 4.08
C GLY A 27 -14.54 18.71 2.89
N ARG A 28 -15.21 17.75 2.25
CA ARG A 28 -16.02 17.94 1.04
C ARG A 28 -17.25 17.04 1.06
N THR A 29 -18.36 17.52 0.50
CA THR A 29 -19.53 16.67 0.21
C THR A 29 -19.25 15.83 -1.03
N LEU A 30 -19.54 14.53 -0.97
CA LEU A 30 -19.38 13.63 -2.11
C LEU A 30 -20.45 13.91 -3.18
N PRO A 31 -20.14 13.79 -4.48
CA PRO A 31 -21.16 13.82 -5.53
C PRO A 31 -22.24 12.75 -5.28
N ASP A 32 -23.49 13.06 -5.61
CA ASP A 32 -24.65 12.19 -5.30
C ASP A 32 -24.49 10.77 -5.86
N ASP A 33 -23.92 10.66 -7.07
CA ASP A 33 -23.69 9.38 -7.74
C ASP A 33 -22.55 8.57 -7.11
N TYR A 34 -21.48 9.23 -6.68
CA TYR A 34 -20.42 8.58 -5.91
C TYR A 34 -20.91 8.14 -4.52
N ARG A 35 -21.76 8.96 -3.89
CA ARG A 35 -22.44 8.60 -2.62
C ARG A 35 -23.32 7.38 -2.79
N ALA A 36 -24.03 7.26 -3.90
CA ALA A 36 -24.84 6.08 -4.22
C ALA A 36 -23.98 4.82 -4.38
N LEU A 37 -22.83 4.94 -5.06
CA LEU A 37 -21.85 3.86 -5.21
C LEU A 37 -21.33 3.36 -3.86
N ILE A 38 -20.84 4.26 -3.01
CA ILE A 38 -20.28 3.87 -1.70
C ILE A 38 -21.36 3.27 -0.79
N LYS A 39 -22.63 3.69 -0.90
CA LYS A 39 -23.75 3.05 -0.17
C LYS A 39 -24.04 1.63 -0.63
N GLU A 40 -23.77 1.31 -1.87
CA GLU A 40 -24.11 0.01 -2.45
C GLU A 40 -22.95 -0.97 -2.32
N THR A 41 -21.72 -0.51 -2.55
CA THR A 41 -20.53 -1.37 -2.66
C THR A 41 -19.42 -1.03 -1.68
N GLY A 42 -19.43 0.16 -1.08
CA GLY A 42 -18.28 0.66 -0.32
C GLY A 42 -17.07 1.02 -1.19
N GLY A 43 -17.19 1.04 -2.53
CA GLY A 43 -16.03 1.01 -3.42
C GLY A 43 -15.59 -0.43 -3.73
N GLY A 44 -14.39 -0.62 -4.25
CA GLY A 44 -13.90 -1.95 -4.60
C GLY A 44 -12.86 -1.98 -5.71
N THR A 45 -12.40 -3.19 -6.01
CA THR A 45 -11.53 -3.50 -7.15
C THR A 45 -12.39 -3.77 -8.37
N LEU A 46 -12.10 -3.10 -9.49
CA LEU A 46 -12.83 -3.27 -10.74
C LEU A 46 -12.63 -4.69 -11.33
N THR A 47 -13.58 -5.13 -12.16
CA THR A 47 -13.43 -6.36 -12.96
C THR A 47 -12.60 -6.10 -14.21
N SER A 48 -11.96 -7.14 -14.75
CA SER A 48 -11.29 -7.08 -16.06
C SER A 48 -12.24 -6.75 -17.22
N GLU A 49 -13.55 -6.97 -17.05
CA GLU A 49 -14.58 -6.62 -18.03
C GLU A 49 -14.93 -5.11 -18.03
N LYS A 50 -14.48 -4.39 -16.98
CA LYS A 50 -14.85 -2.99 -16.71
C LYS A 50 -13.72 -2.22 -16.01
N CYS A 51 -12.54 -2.15 -16.62
CA CYS A 51 -11.38 -1.47 -16.02
C CYS A 51 -10.65 -0.51 -16.95
N ILE A 52 -10.83 -0.55 -18.28
CA ILE A 52 -10.07 0.31 -19.18
C ILE A 52 -10.79 1.62 -19.43
N MET A 53 -10.12 2.74 -19.14
CA MET A 53 -10.53 4.06 -19.62
C MET A 53 -9.88 4.33 -20.99
N PRO A 54 -10.66 4.35 -22.09
CA PRO A 54 -10.12 4.51 -23.43
C PRO A 54 -9.61 5.94 -23.69
N GLY A 55 -8.71 6.09 -24.65
CA GLY A 55 -8.24 7.39 -25.13
C GLY A 55 -7.14 8.05 -24.27
N LEU A 56 -6.59 7.31 -23.30
CA LEU A 56 -5.45 7.71 -22.47
C LEU A 56 -4.21 6.87 -22.82
N PRO A 57 -2.99 7.37 -22.56
CA PRO A 57 -1.77 6.61 -22.81
C PRO A 57 -1.57 5.53 -21.73
N GLY A 58 -1.96 4.29 -22.02
CA GLY A 58 -1.71 3.10 -21.19
C GLY A 58 -1.46 1.84 -22.03
N SER A 59 -1.07 0.74 -21.39
CA SER A 59 -0.58 -0.46 -22.09
C SER A 59 -1.66 -1.27 -22.83
N ALA A 60 -2.94 -1.02 -22.56
CA ALA A 60 -4.08 -1.79 -23.08
C ALA A 60 -5.03 -0.94 -23.95
N GLU A 61 -4.49 -0.09 -24.83
CA GLU A 61 -5.26 0.89 -25.63
C GLU A 61 -6.04 1.93 -24.80
N GLY A 62 -5.70 2.02 -23.51
CA GLY A 62 -6.27 2.91 -22.52
C GLY A 62 -5.56 2.70 -21.19
N LEU A 63 -6.00 3.42 -20.17
CA LEU A 63 -5.44 3.36 -18.82
C LEU A 63 -6.30 2.44 -17.94
N ALA A 64 -5.67 1.49 -17.26
CA ALA A 64 -6.37 0.50 -16.45
C ALA A 64 -6.69 1.06 -15.06
N ALA A 65 -7.95 1.43 -14.83
CA ALA A 65 -8.48 1.74 -13.51
C ALA A 65 -8.53 0.46 -12.66
N GLU A 66 -7.99 0.51 -11.44
CA GLU A 66 -7.86 -0.66 -10.59
C GLU A 66 -8.86 -0.60 -9.42
N ASP A 67 -8.59 0.27 -8.45
CA ASP A 67 -9.41 0.38 -7.24
C ASP A 67 -10.21 1.68 -7.22
N ILE A 68 -11.48 1.61 -6.83
CA ILE A 68 -12.31 2.77 -6.49
C ILE A 68 -12.38 2.89 -4.97
N PHE A 69 -11.93 4.03 -4.44
CA PHE A 69 -11.97 4.31 -3.01
C PHE A 69 -13.40 4.48 -2.51
N GLY A 70 -13.61 4.21 -1.23
CA GLY A 70 -14.90 4.35 -0.57
C GLY A 70 -14.79 4.12 0.93
N ASN A 71 -15.27 2.98 1.42
CA ASN A 71 -15.43 2.69 2.84
C ASN A 71 -14.69 1.41 3.27
N GLY A 72 -13.67 1.58 4.11
CA GLY A 72 -12.99 0.51 4.79
C GLY A 72 -12.07 -0.32 3.89
N SER A 73 -12.14 -1.63 4.05
CA SER A 73 -11.31 -2.58 3.32
C SER A 73 -12.18 -3.65 2.65
N THR A 74 -11.64 -4.24 1.59
CA THR A 74 -12.23 -5.44 1.00
C THR A 74 -12.02 -6.67 1.89
N SER A 75 -12.70 -7.76 1.58
CA SER A 75 -12.59 -9.04 2.30
C SER A 75 -11.19 -9.66 2.27
N THR A 76 -10.42 -9.39 1.22
CA THR A 76 -9.01 -9.80 1.07
C THR A 76 -8.04 -8.88 1.82
N GLY A 77 -8.55 -7.80 2.42
CA GLY A 77 -7.78 -6.85 3.20
C GLY A 77 -7.16 -5.70 2.39
N ARG A 78 -7.58 -5.47 1.14
CA ARG A 78 -7.21 -4.23 0.43
C ARG A 78 -7.86 -3.04 1.13
N CYS A 79 -7.05 -2.09 1.59
CA CYS A 79 -7.56 -0.85 2.21
C CYS A 79 -7.99 0.13 1.11
N LEU A 80 -9.28 0.44 1.05
CA LEU A 80 -9.89 1.33 0.06
C LEU A 80 -10.57 2.52 0.74
N ASP A 81 -10.23 2.79 2.00
CA ASP A 81 -10.93 3.78 2.82
C ASP A 81 -10.58 5.20 2.38
N LEU A 82 -11.59 5.93 1.90
CA LEU A 82 -11.43 7.29 1.36
C LEU A 82 -11.00 8.29 2.44
N ALA A 83 -11.52 8.12 3.67
CA ALA A 83 -11.28 9.02 4.80
C ALA A 83 -9.88 8.89 5.41
N THR A 84 -9.14 7.83 5.07
CA THR A 84 -7.82 7.56 5.66
C THR A 84 -6.79 7.29 4.58
N TYR A 85 -6.87 6.14 3.92
CA TYR A 85 -5.84 5.70 2.98
C TYR A 85 -5.76 6.57 1.73
N ALA A 86 -6.90 6.90 1.11
CA ALA A 86 -6.89 7.79 -0.06
C ALA A 86 -6.38 9.21 0.28
N THR A 87 -6.74 9.73 1.47
CA THR A 87 -6.26 11.03 1.95
C THR A 87 -4.74 11.02 2.16
N TYR A 88 -4.20 9.95 2.73
CA TYR A 88 -2.75 9.74 2.82
C TYR A 88 -2.08 9.72 1.43
N LEU A 89 -2.67 9.00 0.46
CA LEU A 89 -2.13 8.94 -0.91
C LEU A 89 -2.18 10.31 -1.61
N MET A 90 -3.22 11.12 -1.37
CA MET A 90 -3.27 12.47 -1.92
C MET A 90 -2.12 13.35 -1.42
N GLU A 91 -1.77 13.26 -0.14
CA GLU A 91 -0.62 13.97 0.42
C GLU A 91 0.70 13.44 -0.16
N GLU A 92 0.87 12.12 -0.17
CA GLU A 92 2.10 11.46 -0.63
C GLU A 92 2.36 11.70 -2.13
N TRP A 93 1.32 11.66 -2.96
CA TRP A 93 1.43 11.84 -4.40
C TRP A 93 1.35 13.30 -4.84
N GLY A 94 1.23 14.23 -3.89
CA GLY A 94 1.11 15.66 -4.18
C GLY A 94 -0.13 16.02 -5.00
N ILE A 95 -1.24 15.30 -4.80
CA ILE A 95 -2.50 15.57 -5.49
C ILE A 95 -3.03 16.94 -5.05
N PRO A 96 -3.36 17.85 -5.99
CA PRO A 96 -3.84 19.19 -5.65
C PRO A 96 -5.16 19.19 -4.87
N ALA A 97 -5.33 20.15 -3.95
CA ALA A 97 -6.51 20.24 -3.08
C ALA A 97 -7.81 20.64 -3.82
N GLU A 98 -7.71 21.08 -5.08
CA GLU A 98 -8.86 21.35 -5.95
C GLU A 98 -9.57 20.09 -6.47
N VAL A 99 -8.97 18.91 -6.29
CA VAL A 99 -9.50 17.62 -6.73
C VAL A 99 -9.47 16.59 -5.61
N LEU A 100 -10.26 15.52 -5.74
CA LEU A 100 -10.33 14.41 -4.79
C LEU A 100 -9.89 13.12 -5.47
N LEU A 101 -8.90 12.40 -4.93
CA LEU A 101 -8.55 11.07 -5.40
C LEU A 101 -9.75 10.12 -5.25
N PHE A 102 -10.14 9.49 -6.36
CA PHE A 102 -11.32 8.62 -6.40
C PHE A 102 -10.98 7.21 -6.88
N ALA A 103 -10.01 7.04 -7.80
CA ALA A 103 -9.55 5.73 -8.23
C ALA A 103 -8.06 5.67 -8.57
N THR A 104 -7.45 4.50 -8.38
CA THR A 104 -6.05 4.18 -8.74
C THR A 104 -5.97 3.51 -10.11
N THR A 105 -4.74 3.34 -10.62
CA THR A 105 -4.48 2.61 -11.86
C THR A 105 -3.38 1.56 -11.67
N GLU A 106 -3.44 0.46 -12.43
CA GLU A 106 -2.36 -0.52 -12.48
C GLU A 106 -1.10 0.02 -13.18
N ASP A 107 -1.26 1.04 -14.04
CA ASP A 107 -0.19 1.68 -14.84
C ASP A 107 0.78 2.56 -14.02
N GLY A 108 0.76 2.47 -12.69
CA GLY A 108 1.75 3.06 -11.79
C GLY A 108 1.27 4.28 -11.00
N MET A 109 2.00 4.59 -9.92
CA MET A 109 1.64 5.59 -8.90
C MET A 109 1.46 7.03 -9.40
N HIS A 110 1.90 7.32 -10.63
CA HIS A 110 1.78 8.66 -11.24
C HIS A 110 0.51 8.86 -12.05
N ASN A 111 -0.31 7.82 -12.18
CA ASN A 111 -1.57 7.86 -12.90
C ASN A 111 -2.72 7.59 -11.92
N CYS A 112 -3.69 8.49 -11.88
CA CYS A 112 -4.86 8.31 -11.04
C CYS A 112 -6.08 9.02 -11.64
N PHE A 113 -7.26 8.68 -11.13
CA PHE A 113 -8.49 9.38 -11.45
C PHE A 113 -9.00 10.16 -10.24
N VAL A 114 -9.35 11.41 -10.51
CA VAL A 114 -9.75 12.38 -9.49
C VAL A 114 -11.10 13.02 -9.83
N ILE A 115 -11.87 13.40 -8.83
CA ILE A 115 -13.10 14.18 -8.97
C ILE A 115 -12.77 15.66 -8.81
N ASN A 116 -13.15 16.47 -9.79
CA ASN A 116 -12.93 17.91 -9.74
C ASN A 116 -13.89 18.61 -8.78
N TYR A 117 -13.39 19.47 -7.91
CA TYR A 117 -14.19 20.39 -7.12
C TYR A 117 -14.00 21.83 -7.58
N ASP A 118 -12.74 22.27 -7.65
CA ASP A 118 -12.39 23.69 -7.73
C ASP A 118 -11.46 24.04 -8.91
N HIS A 119 -11.03 23.07 -9.73
CA HIS A 119 -10.17 23.36 -10.89
C HIS A 119 -10.96 24.17 -11.93
N PRO A 120 -10.50 25.37 -12.32
CA PRO A 120 -11.30 26.34 -13.08
C PRO A 120 -11.64 25.89 -14.51
N ASP A 121 -10.79 25.04 -15.09
CA ASP A 121 -10.94 24.59 -16.48
C ASP A 121 -11.92 23.42 -16.66
N TYR A 122 -12.42 22.83 -15.55
CA TYR A 122 -13.31 21.67 -15.59
C TYR A 122 -14.58 21.89 -14.77
N PRO A 123 -15.70 21.24 -15.12
CA PRO A 123 -16.91 21.29 -14.30
C PRO A 123 -16.70 20.63 -12.93
N THR A 124 -17.28 21.19 -11.87
CA THR A 124 -17.39 20.51 -10.56
C THR A 124 -18.11 19.17 -10.72
N GLY A 125 -17.58 18.11 -10.11
CA GLY A 125 -18.08 16.75 -10.19
C GLY A 125 -17.57 15.94 -11.39
N ALA A 126 -16.87 16.56 -12.34
CA ALA A 126 -16.26 15.85 -13.46
C ALA A 126 -15.12 14.95 -12.99
N VAL A 127 -14.96 13.79 -13.64
CA VAL A 127 -13.82 12.90 -13.40
C VAL A 127 -12.70 13.22 -14.38
N LEU A 128 -11.50 13.41 -13.83
CA LEU A 128 -10.28 13.72 -14.56
C LEU A 128 -9.28 12.58 -14.39
N HIS A 129 -8.54 12.25 -15.45
CA HIS A 129 -7.24 11.61 -15.32
C HIS A 129 -6.22 12.66 -14.88
N LEU A 130 -5.41 12.31 -13.89
CA LEU A 130 -4.30 13.11 -13.40
C LEU A 130 -3.01 12.32 -13.58
N ASN A 131 -2.10 12.87 -14.39
CA ASN A 131 -0.71 12.46 -14.42
C ASN A 131 0.09 13.34 -13.45
N THR A 132 0.66 12.76 -12.39
CA THR A 132 1.44 13.47 -11.37
C THR A 132 2.93 13.59 -11.70
N ASP A 133 3.40 13.06 -12.85
CA ASP A 133 4.77 13.27 -13.30
C ASP A 133 5.08 14.76 -13.57
N PRO A 134 6.35 15.18 -13.50
CA PRO A 134 6.76 16.52 -13.91
C PRO A 134 6.34 16.84 -15.36
N GLY A 135 5.44 17.82 -15.52
CA GLY A 135 4.87 18.17 -16.81
C GLY A 135 3.65 17.35 -17.23
N GLY A 136 3.14 16.50 -16.33
CA GLY A 136 1.87 15.78 -16.47
C GLY A 136 0.68 16.73 -16.60
N ALA A 137 -0.37 16.23 -17.23
CA ALA A 137 -1.59 17.00 -17.50
C ALA A 137 -2.78 16.40 -16.75
N MET A 138 -3.78 17.25 -16.48
CA MET A 138 -5.14 16.80 -16.17
C MET A 138 -5.94 16.69 -17.47
N THR A 139 -6.72 15.61 -17.61
CA THR A 139 -7.58 15.39 -18.77
C THR A 139 -8.95 14.95 -18.30
N ARG A 140 -10.02 15.64 -18.73
CA ARG A 140 -11.39 15.20 -18.43
C ARG A 140 -11.70 13.91 -19.17
N VAL A 141 -12.15 12.90 -18.44
CA VAL A 141 -12.54 11.60 -18.97
C VAL A 141 -14.04 11.35 -18.85
N ALA A 142 -14.68 11.91 -17.83
CA ALA A 142 -16.11 11.78 -17.61
C ALA A 142 -16.74 12.97 -16.92
N ASP A 143 -18.07 13.04 -17.03
CA ASP A 143 -18.87 14.15 -16.53
C ASP A 143 -19.31 13.93 -15.08
N SER A 144 -19.28 12.67 -14.63
CA SER A 144 -19.59 12.23 -13.27
C SER A 144 -19.00 10.83 -13.01
N VAL A 145 -19.12 10.32 -11.80
CA VAL A 145 -18.65 8.96 -11.44
C VAL A 145 -19.45 7.88 -12.17
N THR A 146 -20.76 8.04 -12.32
CA THR A 146 -21.58 7.10 -13.12
C THR A 146 -21.21 7.13 -14.60
N ASP A 147 -20.96 8.32 -15.16
CA ASP A 147 -20.50 8.44 -16.55
C ASP A 147 -19.13 7.77 -16.73
N PHE A 148 -18.21 7.94 -15.77
CA PHE A 148 -16.91 7.27 -15.75
C PHE A 148 -17.08 5.75 -15.84
N LEU A 149 -17.86 5.16 -14.93
CA LEU A 149 -18.10 3.71 -14.92
C LEU A 149 -18.71 3.22 -16.24
N SER A 150 -19.65 3.98 -16.81
CA SER A 150 -20.31 3.59 -18.06
C SER A 150 -19.37 3.56 -19.28
N LYS A 151 -18.28 4.31 -19.22
CA LYS A 151 -17.24 4.40 -20.26
C LYS A 151 -16.14 3.36 -20.12
N LEU A 152 -16.09 2.62 -19.01
CA LEU A 152 -15.08 1.58 -18.83
C LEU A 152 -15.30 0.42 -19.79
N GLU A 153 -14.23 0.08 -20.49
CA GLU A 153 -14.14 -1.00 -21.46
C GLU A 153 -13.44 -2.23 -20.85
N PRO A 154 -13.66 -3.43 -21.42
CA PRO A 154 -12.92 -4.62 -21.05
C PRO A 154 -11.44 -4.48 -21.34
N TYR A 155 -10.61 -5.13 -20.54
CA TYR A 155 -9.18 -5.28 -20.79
C TYR A 155 -8.96 -6.08 -22.09
N SER A 156 -8.25 -5.50 -23.05
CA SER A 156 -8.07 -6.05 -24.41
C SER A 156 -6.61 -6.42 -24.75
N GLY A 157 -5.70 -6.39 -23.76
CA GLY A 157 -4.29 -6.75 -23.98
C GLY A 157 -4.10 -8.18 -24.50
N GLU A 158 -2.97 -8.45 -25.17
CA GLU A 158 -2.66 -9.75 -25.82
C GLU A 158 -2.67 -10.99 -24.88
N ASP A 159 -2.91 -10.78 -23.57
CA ASP A 159 -3.14 -11.81 -22.55
C ASP A 159 -4.63 -11.92 -22.14
N ALA A 160 -5.56 -11.79 -23.09
CA ALA A 160 -7.01 -11.97 -22.87
C ALA A 160 -7.42 -13.44 -22.54
N GLU A 161 -6.48 -14.38 -22.46
CA GLU A 161 -6.66 -15.63 -21.71
C GLU A 161 -6.49 -15.34 -20.22
N GLU A 162 -7.56 -14.92 -19.56
CA GLU A 162 -7.68 -14.93 -18.09
C GLU A 162 -6.38 -14.58 -17.35
N TYR A 163 -5.75 -13.44 -17.70
CA TYR A 163 -4.61 -12.93 -16.95
C TYR A 163 -5.11 -12.56 -15.55
N HIS A 164 -5.03 -13.54 -14.66
CA HIS A 164 -5.07 -13.35 -13.23
C HIS A 164 -3.61 -13.20 -12.81
N PRO A 165 -3.08 -11.97 -12.65
CA PRO A 165 -1.71 -11.76 -12.19
C PRO A 165 -1.40 -12.56 -10.91
N SER A 166 -2.44 -12.76 -10.10
CA SER A 166 -2.51 -13.48 -8.84
C SER A 166 -2.84 -14.99 -8.93
N ALA A 167 -3.18 -15.55 -10.09
CA ALA A 167 -3.54 -16.97 -10.19
C ALA A 167 -2.37 -17.86 -9.74
N GLY A 168 -2.65 -18.72 -8.77
CA GLY A 168 -1.65 -19.58 -8.13
C GLY A 168 -0.68 -18.83 -7.20
N GLN A 169 -0.92 -17.56 -6.90
CA GLN A 169 -0.16 -16.76 -5.93
C GLN A 169 -0.87 -16.62 -4.58
N GLU A 170 -2.12 -17.09 -4.46
CA GLU A 170 -2.88 -17.05 -3.21
C GLU A 170 -2.16 -17.78 -2.06
N GLY A 171 -2.11 -17.12 -0.91
CA GLY A 171 -1.44 -17.62 0.29
C GLY A 171 0.09 -17.51 0.24
N MET A 172 0.69 -17.01 -0.86
CA MET A 172 2.14 -16.87 -0.96
C MET A 172 2.70 -15.83 0.00
N GLY A 173 1.96 -14.78 0.36
CA GLY A 173 2.42 -13.82 1.36
C GLY A 173 2.71 -14.50 2.70
N LEU A 174 1.75 -15.26 3.22
CA LEU A 174 1.91 -15.95 4.50
C LEU A 174 2.89 -17.13 4.42
N LYS A 175 2.89 -17.86 3.30
CA LYS A 175 3.88 -18.93 3.05
C LYS A 175 5.30 -18.35 2.97
N GLY A 176 5.48 -17.20 2.32
CA GLY A 176 6.72 -16.45 2.23
C GLY A 176 7.23 -15.99 3.59
N ALA A 177 6.36 -15.44 4.45
CA ALA A 177 6.73 -15.05 5.81
C ALA A 177 7.34 -16.22 6.61
N TRP A 178 6.66 -17.37 6.61
CA TRP A 178 7.07 -18.51 7.45
C TRP A 178 8.14 -19.40 6.84
N TYR A 179 8.14 -19.57 5.52
CA TYR A 179 8.94 -20.59 4.85
C TYR A 179 9.82 -20.04 3.72
N GLY A 180 9.67 -18.75 3.38
CA GLY A 180 10.50 -18.12 2.36
C GLY A 180 11.94 -17.95 2.81
N ASP A 181 12.85 -17.99 1.86
CA ASP A 181 14.28 -17.76 2.09
C ASP A 181 14.50 -16.32 2.58
N LEU A 182 15.46 -16.13 3.48
CA LEU A 182 15.92 -14.79 3.86
C LEU A 182 17.11 -14.42 2.99
N SER A 183 17.25 -13.14 2.65
CA SER A 183 18.43 -12.64 1.96
C SER A 183 19.69 -12.94 2.76
N SER A 184 20.84 -13.01 2.09
CA SER A 184 22.12 -13.26 2.74
C SER A 184 22.46 -12.18 3.78
N THR A 185 22.06 -10.93 3.53
CA THR A 185 22.22 -9.82 4.47
C THR A 185 21.33 -9.99 5.69
N LEU A 186 20.05 -10.32 5.51
CA LEU A 186 19.13 -10.51 6.62
C LEU A 186 19.49 -11.73 7.47
N THR A 187 19.91 -12.82 6.83
CA THR A 187 20.43 -14.03 7.51
C THR A 187 21.63 -13.68 8.41
N ARG A 188 22.57 -12.87 7.91
CA ARG A 188 23.73 -12.42 8.71
C ARG A 188 23.31 -11.51 9.86
N ALA A 189 22.37 -10.58 9.64
CA ALA A 189 21.85 -9.70 10.68
C ALA A 189 21.17 -10.50 11.81
N VAL A 190 20.33 -11.47 11.46
CA VAL A 190 19.68 -12.37 12.43
C VAL A 190 20.74 -13.16 13.22
N ASN A 191 21.74 -13.73 12.56
CA ASN A 191 22.81 -14.49 13.23
C ASN A 191 23.71 -13.63 14.14
N ALA A 192 23.89 -12.34 13.80
CA ALA A 192 24.65 -11.40 14.61
C ALA A 192 23.86 -10.90 15.84
N THR A 193 22.54 -11.12 15.86
CA THR A 193 21.67 -10.60 16.91
C THR A 193 21.65 -11.52 18.13
N PRO A 194 22.06 -11.04 19.32
CA PRO A 194 22.11 -11.86 20.54
C PRO A 194 20.73 -12.01 21.21
N THR A 195 19.70 -12.32 20.42
CA THR A 195 18.32 -12.51 20.88
C THR A 195 17.88 -13.94 20.56
N PRO A 196 17.43 -14.73 21.54
CA PRO A 196 16.88 -16.06 21.29
C PRO A 196 15.68 -16.00 20.33
N ASP A 197 15.61 -16.98 19.43
CA ASP A 197 14.51 -17.17 18.48
C ASP A 197 14.28 -15.97 17.54
N MET A 198 15.32 -15.18 17.29
CA MET A 198 15.20 -13.93 16.52
C MET A 198 14.61 -14.14 15.12
N GLU A 199 15.01 -15.21 14.42
CA GLU A 199 14.42 -15.52 13.11
C GLU A 199 12.91 -15.76 13.22
N TYR A 200 12.48 -16.55 14.21
CA TYR A 200 11.07 -16.85 14.43
C TYR A 200 10.28 -15.57 14.75
N LEU A 201 10.80 -14.70 15.61
CA LEU A 201 10.13 -13.44 15.98
C LEU A 201 10.07 -12.47 14.79
N LEU A 202 11.11 -12.41 13.97
CA LEU A 202 11.11 -11.63 12.74
C LEU A 202 10.08 -12.16 11.75
N ARG A 203 10.02 -13.48 11.52
CA ARG A 203 9.02 -14.12 10.65
C ARG A 203 7.60 -13.93 11.17
N LYS A 204 7.38 -13.97 12.48
CA LYS A 204 6.08 -13.71 13.11
C LYS A 204 5.62 -12.26 12.92
N ALA A 205 6.54 -11.31 13.07
CA ALA A 205 6.28 -9.91 12.75
C ALA A 205 5.95 -9.73 11.25
N ALA A 206 6.70 -10.40 10.37
CA ALA A 206 6.48 -10.39 8.92
C ALA A 206 5.13 -11.00 8.52
N ALA A 207 4.72 -12.10 9.16
CA ALA A 207 3.44 -12.77 8.90
C ALA A 207 2.22 -11.87 9.17
N SER A 208 2.35 -10.89 10.06
CA SER A 208 1.30 -9.89 10.34
C SER A 208 1.07 -8.93 9.17
N LEU A 209 2.03 -8.84 8.24
CA LEU A 209 2.01 -8.00 7.04
C LEU A 209 1.51 -8.72 5.80
N ALA A 210 1.21 -10.02 5.90
CA ALA A 210 0.84 -10.82 4.75
C ALA A 210 -0.52 -10.39 4.19
N ASN A 211 -0.54 -10.17 2.88
CA ASN A 211 -1.75 -10.24 2.06
C ASN A 211 -1.71 -11.56 1.25
N PRO A 212 -2.72 -11.86 0.41
CA PRO A 212 -2.73 -13.11 -0.35
C PRO A 212 -1.49 -13.34 -1.22
N LEU A 213 -0.83 -12.28 -1.71
CA LEU A 213 0.21 -12.34 -2.74
C LEU A 213 1.64 -12.18 -2.19
N ASN A 214 1.83 -11.30 -1.21
CA ASN A 214 3.14 -10.93 -0.67
C ASN A 214 3.05 -10.29 0.72
N LEU A 215 4.15 -9.67 1.16
CA LEU A 215 4.24 -8.89 2.39
C LEU A 215 4.28 -7.39 2.05
N ASN A 216 3.52 -6.58 2.79
CA ASN A 216 3.45 -5.15 2.58
C ASN A 216 3.44 -4.39 3.93
N ILE A 217 4.42 -3.51 4.15
CA ILE A 217 4.57 -2.82 5.45
C ILE A 217 3.60 -1.66 5.66
N PHE A 218 3.09 -1.03 4.60
CA PHE A 218 2.33 0.21 4.74
C PHE A 218 0.81 0.01 4.71
N GLN A 219 0.33 -1.13 4.17
CA GLN A 219 -1.09 -1.49 4.20
C GLN A 219 -1.61 -1.76 5.63
N ARG A 220 -0.71 -2.05 6.58
CA ARG A 220 -1.02 -2.30 7.99
C ARG A 220 -0.10 -1.46 8.88
N PRO A 221 -0.39 -0.15 9.08
CA PRO A 221 0.59 0.78 9.64
C PRO A 221 1.12 0.42 11.02
N LYS A 222 0.31 -0.19 11.90
CA LYS A 222 0.72 -0.59 13.25
C LYS A 222 1.69 -1.79 13.17
N GLU A 223 1.31 -2.82 12.43
CA GLU A 223 2.07 -4.05 12.22
C GLU A 223 3.36 -3.75 11.45
N GLY A 224 3.30 -2.88 10.44
CA GLY A 224 4.44 -2.43 9.66
C GLY A 224 5.49 -1.71 10.49
N ARG A 225 5.06 -0.78 11.36
CA ARG A 225 5.98 -0.11 12.31
C ARG A 225 6.60 -1.10 13.29
N ARG A 226 5.83 -2.09 13.76
CA ARG A 226 6.36 -3.16 14.63
C ARG A 226 7.38 -4.03 13.89
N PHE A 227 7.11 -4.39 12.65
CA PHE A 227 8.07 -5.12 11.81
C PHE A 227 9.36 -4.32 11.61
N LEU A 228 9.26 -3.01 11.35
CA LEU A 228 10.44 -2.14 11.25
C LEU A 228 11.22 -2.05 12.56
N ASP A 229 10.56 -2.05 13.72
CA ASP A 229 11.26 -2.11 15.02
C ASP A 229 12.10 -3.39 15.14
N VAL A 230 11.52 -4.53 14.77
CA VAL A 230 12.20 -5.84 14.82
C VAL A 230 13.29 -5.94 13.75
N LEU A 231 13.02 -5.47 12.53
CA LEU A 231 13.97 -5.48 11.41
C LEU A 231 15.17 -4.58 11.74
N TYR A 232 14.95 -3.38 12.25
CA TYR A 232 16.03 -2.49 12.61
C TYR A 232 16.84 -3.04 13.79
N TRP A 233 16.19 -3.67 14.77
CA TRP A 233 16.89 -4.36 15.87
C TRP A 233 17.88 -5.40 15.37
N VAL A 234 17.52 -6.20 14.35
CA VAL A 234 18.48 -7.15 13.78
C VAL A 234 19.55 -6.46 12.95
N THR A 235 19.18 -5.45 12.17
CA THR A 235 20.10 -4.74 11.27
C THR A 235 21.19 -3.98 12.04
N GLN A 236 20.86 -3.32 13.15
CA GLN A 236 21.84 -2.54 13.91
C GLN A 236 22.98 -3.38 14.51
N HIS A 237 22.80 -4.71 14.63
CA HIS A 237 23.87 -5.61 15.08
C HIS A 237 24.87 -5.96 13.98
N LEU A 238 24.50 -5.72 12.72
CA LEU A 238 25.37 -5.84 11.55
C LEU A 238 25.95 -4.47 11.17
N ASN A 239 25.08 -3.49 10.93
CA ASN A 239 25.44 -2.13 10.56
C ASN A 239 24.41 -1.13 11.11
N PRO A 240 24.67 -0.47 12.25
CA PRO A 240 23.82 0.62 12.72
C PRO A 240 23.80 1.74 11.69
N GLN A 241 22.59 2.17 11.31
CA GLN A 241 22.40 3.13 10.22
C GLN A 241 22.55 4.57 10.74
N VAL A 242 23.16 5.45 9.95
CA VAL A 242 23.44 6.84 10.36
C VAL A 242 22.23 7.76 10.23
N ASP A 243 21.31 7.46 9.33
CA ASP A 243 20.06 8.18 9.12
C ASP A 243 19.05 7.30 8.32
N ALA A 244 17.86 7.84 8.09
CA ALA A 244 16.79 7.18 7.36
C ALA A 244 17.10 7.01 5.87
N ASP A 245 17.78 7.98 5.24
CA ASP A 245 18.11 7.98 3.81
C ASP A 245 19.08 6.85 3.47
N THR A 246 20.09 6.64 4.32
CA THR A 246 21.02 5.51 4.21
C THR A 246 20.30 4.18 4.42
N TYR A 247 19.36 4.13 5.38
CA TYR A 247 18.60 2.91 5.65
C TYR A 247 17.66 2.53 4.50
N THR A 248 17.02 3.50 3.84
CA THR A 248 16.09 3.28 2.71
C THR A 248 16.78 3.15 1.36
N ASN A 249 18.08 3.46 1.24
CA ASN A 249 18.86 3.28 0.01
C ASN A 249 18.45 4.16 -1.19
N TYR A 250 18.16 5.45 -0.99
CA TYR A 250 17.95 6.35 -2.15
C TYR A 250 19.22 6.59 -2.97
N ASN A 251 20.39 6.59 -2.32
CA ASN A 251 21.66 7.02 -2.94
C ASN A 251 22.87 6.09 -2.66
N HIS A 252 22.69 4.98 -1.93
CA HIS A 252 23.79 4.23 -1.30
C HIS A 252 23.70 2.71 -1.53
N LYS A 253 23.62 2.30 -2.81
CA LYS A 253 23.32 0.91 -3.21
C LYS A 253 24.31 -0.14 -2.73
N ASP A 254 25.52 0.28 -2.38
CA ASP A 254 26.60 -0.60 -1.94
C ASP A 254 26.70 -0.73 -0.41
N GLU A 255 25.87 -0.03 0.37
CA GLU A 255 25.95 -0.04 1.82
C GLU A 255 25.20 -1.24 2.44
N GLU A 256 25.91 -1.98 3.29
CA GLU A 256 25.40 -3.19 3.92
C GLU A 256 24.30 -2.86 4.95
N GLY A 257 23.20 -3.60 4.93
CA GLY A 257 22.12 -3.44 5.90
C GLY A 257 21.07 -2.37 5.56
N ASN A 258 21.08 -1.85 4.34
CA ASN A 258 19.93 -1.07 3.83
C ASN A 258 18.72 -1.98 3.53
N LEU A 259 17.53 -1.38 3.42
CA LEU A 259 16.27 -2.10 3.27
C LEU A 259 16.18 -2.95 2.00
N ASP A 260 16.73 -2.48 0.87
CA ASP A 260 16.74 -3.27 -0.36
C ASP A 260 17.57 -4.55 -0.18
N ALA A 261 18.79 -4.45 0.37
CA ALA A 261 19.63 -5.61 0.65
C ALA A 261 19.00 -6.58 1.67
N LEU A 262 18.19 -6.06 2.61
CA LEU A 262 17.50 -6.85 3.62
C LEU A 262 16.24 -7.54 3.08
N LEU A 263 15.48 -6.90 2.19
CA LEU A 263 14.11 -7.32 1.87
C LEU A 263 13.91 -7.79 0.42
N HIS A 264 14.75 -7.37 -0.53
CA HIS A 264 14.54 -7.63 -1.96
C HIS A 264 14.38 -9.13 -2.28
N ASP A 265 15.26 -9.96 -1.72
CA ASP A 265 15.28 -11.42 -1.88
C ASP A 265 14.88 -12.17 -0.60
N SER A 266 14.15 -11.52 0.31
CA SER A 266 13.68 -12.13 1.56
C SER A 266 12.21 -12.50 1.48
N PHE A 267 11.83 -13.53 2.25
CA PHE A 267 10.47 -14.05 2.37
C PHE A 267 9.88 -14.53 1.05
N LEU A 268 10.73 -15.05 0.16
CA LEU A 268 10.33 -15.58 -1.14
C LEU A 268 10.29 -17.10 -1.12
N VAL A 269 9.22 -17.68 -1.64
CA VAL A 269 9.13 -19.13 -1.94
C VAL A 269 9.21 -19.39 -3.43
N GLU A 270 9.55 -20.63 -3.81
CA GLU A 270 9.57 -21.05 -5.21
C GLU A 270 8.25 -20.73 -5.92
N GLY A 271 8.34 -20.06 -7.07
CA GLY A 271 7.19 -19.65 -7.89
C GLY A 271 6.50 -18.36 -7.46
N GLN A 272 6.97 -17.69 -6.39
CA GLN A 272 6.44 -16.40 -5.97
C GLN A 272 6.90 -15.28 -6.91
N ARG A 273 5.92 -14.56 -7.47
CA ARG A 273 6.13 -13.44 -8.40
C ARG A 273 6.25 -12.10 -7.66
N TYR A 274 5.47 -11.94 -6.60
CA TYR A 274 5.35 -10.68 -5.87
C TYR A 274 6.29 -10.64 -4.66
N ARG A 275 7.18 -9.65 -4.67
CA ARG A 275 8.20 -9.46 -3.62
C ARG A 275 7.65 -8.67 -2.44
N PHE A 276 8.47 -8.56 -1.39
CA PHE A 276 8.21 -7.69 -0.26
C PHE A 276 8.07 -6.23 -0.73
N VAL A 277 7.00 -5.55 -0.32
CA VAL A 277 6.74 -4.15 -0.70
C VAL A 277 6.94 -3.24 0.50
N TRP A 278 7.73 -2.19 0.27
CA TRP A 278 7.94 -1.10 1.19
C TRP A 278 8.00 0.23 0.42
N VAL A 279 7.71 1.32 1.11
CA VAL A 279 7.82 2.68 0.57
C VAL A 279 8.63 3.53 1.53
N ALA A 280 9.44 4.41 0.97
CA ALA A 280 10.36 5.25 1.72
C ALA A 280 9.70 6.15 2.75
N GLY A 281 8.66 6.88 2.35
CA GLY A 281 7.96 7.82 3.23
C GLY A 281 7.43 7.15 4.49
N PHE A 282 7.01 5.88 4.40
CA PHE A 282 6.60 5.09 5.58
C PHE A 282 7.76 4.78 6.52
N VAL A 283 8.94 4.46 5.98
CA VAL A 283 10.16 4.19 6.74
C VAL A 283 10.67 5.49 7.39
N ASP A 284 10.67 6.60 6.65
CA ASP A 284 11.08 7.91 7.15
C ASP A 284 10.15 8.37 8.29
N ALA A 285 8.85 8.18 8.14
CA ALA A 285 7.87 8.47 9.18
C ALA A 285 8.09 7.59 10.43
N TRP A 286 8.41 6.30 10.24
CA TRP A 286 8.78 5.42 11.35
C TRP A 286 10.06 5.90 12.05
N TRP A 287 11.12 6.19 11.29
CA TRP A 287 12.40 6.63 11.82
C TRP A 287 12.25 7.90 12.67
N ASN A 288 11.58 8.91 12.11
CA ASN A 288 11.34 10.19 12.75
C ASN A 288 10.52 10.06 14.03
N ASP A 289 9.48 9.21 14.05
CA ASP A 289 8.72 8.91 15.26
C ASP A 289 9.60 8.29 16.36
N ARG A 290 10.45 7.32 16.01
CA ARG A 290 11.32 6.67 16.99
C ARG A 290 12.38 7.61 17.54
N VAL A 291 12.96 8.47 16.71
CA VAL A 291 13.89 9.52 17.15
C VAL A 291 13.19 10.52 18.07
N ALA A 292 12.02 11.04 17.68
CA ALA A 292 11.27 12.03 18.46
C ALA A 292 10.86 11.50 19.85
N ARG A 293 10.60 10.19 19.96
CA ARG A 293 10.23 9.52 21.21
C ARG A 293 11.43 9.05 22.04
N GLY A 294 12.66 9.28 21.56
CA GLY A 294 13.88 8.80 22.21
C GLY A 294 14.08 7.29 22.17
N LEU A 295 13.30 6.58 21.33
CA LEU A 295 13.39 5.13 21.14
C LEU A 295 14.52 4.75 20.18
N LEU A 296 14.89 5.66 19.28
CA LEU A 296 16.02 5.51 18.38
C LEU A 296 17.00 6.66 18.67
N SER A 297 18.15 6.33 19.27
CA SER A 297 19.09 7.32 19.80
C SER A 297 20.43 7.32 19.04
N PRO A 298 21.05 8.49 18.81
CA PRO A 298 22.34 8.56 18.13
C PRO A 298 23.45 7.94 18.97
N THR A 299 24.38 7.25 18.31
CA THR A 299 25.61 6.70 18.87
C THR A 299 26.80 7.07 17.97
N PRO A 300 28.05 6.84 18.38
CA PRO A 300 29.21 7.09 17.51
C PRO A 300 29.21 6.31 16.19
N ASN A 301 28.45 5.22 16.10
CA ASN A 301 28.44 4.30 14.95
C ASN A 301 27.12 4.33 14.16
N GLY A 302 26.25 5.33 14.38
CA GLY A 302 24.89 5.38 13.84
C GLY A 302 23.84 5.37 14.95
N PHE A 303 22.58 5.12 14.61
CA PHE A 303 21.50 5.07 15.59
C PHE A 303 21.36 3.68 16.21
N ALA A 304 20.89 3.65 17.46
CA ALA A 304 20.60 2.42 18.19
C ALA A 304 19.19 2.48 18.77
N LEU A 305 18.45 1.38 18.58
CA LEU A 305 17.12 1.20 19.14
C LEU A 305 17.21 0.89 20.64
N ASP A 306 16.33 1.50 21.42
CA ASP A 306 16.28 1.35 22.86
C ASP A 306 16.02 -0.12 23.24
N ARG A 307 16.85 -0.61 24.17
CA ARG A 307 16.87 -2.03 24.56
C ARG A 307 15.66 -2.42 25.38
N SER A 308 15.14 -1.51 26.21
CA SER A 308 13.96 -1.80 27.03
C SER A 308 12.71 -1.82 26.16
N TYR A 309 12.61 -0.89 25.22
CA TYR A 309 11.54 -0.83 24.23
C TYR A 309 11.47 -2.09 23.37
N ILE A 310 12.57 -2.47 22.72
CA ILE A 310 12.56 -3.64 21.85
C ILE A 310 12.36 -4.94 22.63
N ALA A 311 12.85 -5.04 23.87
CA ALA A 311 12.56 -6.19 24.72
C ALA A 311 11.06 -6.35 24.97
N GLN A 312 10.34 -5.25 25.17
CA GLN A 312 8.87 -5.28 25.29
C GLN A 312 8.21 -5.72 24.00
N VAL A 313 8.59 -5.15 22.85
CA VAL A 313 8.04 -5.53 21.52
C VAL A 313 8.23 -7.02 21.23
N LEU A 314 9.42 -7.55 21.54
CA LEU A 314 9.73 -8.96 21.35
C LEU A 314 8.97 -9.87 22.30
N GLU A 315 8.70 -9.42 23.53
CA GLU A 315 7.89 -10.18 24.49
C GLU A 315 6.41 -10.23 24.07
N GLU A 316 5.85 -9.10 23.64
CA GLU A 316 4.50 -9.05 23.06
C GLU A 316 4.39 -10.03 21.88
N LEU A 317 5.40 -10.05 21.00
CA LEU A 317 5.46 -11.03 19.91
C LEU A 317 5.58 -12.48 20.39
N ARG A 318 6.16 -12.77 21.55
CA ARG A 318 6.20 -14.15 22.09
C ARG A 318 4.84 -14.59 22.61
N GLU A 319 4.12 -13.69 23.26
CA GLU A 319 2.82 -13.97 23.89
C GLU A 319 1.68 -14.09 22.87
N GLU A 320 1.78 -13.43 21.73
CA GLU A 320 0.76 -13.49 20.68
C GLU A 320 0.62 -14.90 20.07
N GLU A 321 -0.57 -15.25 19.57
CA GLU A 321 -0.70 -16.42 18.70
C GLU A 321 -0.13 -16.10 17.31
N PRO A 322 0.60 -17.03 16.67
CA PRO A 322 1.10 -16.82 15.31
C PRO A 322 -0.06 -16.70 14.33
N VAL A 323 0.07 -15.78 13.37
CA VAL A 323 -0.84 -15.71 12.22
C VAL A 323 -0.63 -16.97 11.38
N VAL A 324 -1.65 -17.83 11.33
CA VAL A 324 -1.68 -19.06 10.55
C VAL A 324 -2.74 -18.97 9.46
N GLY A 325 -2.43 -19.52 8.28
CA GLY A 325 -3.36 -19.53 7.15
C GLY A 325 -4.45 -20.56 7.40
N SER A 326 -5.69 -20.22 7.07
CA SER A 326 -6.82 -21.14 7.02
C SER A 326 -6.73 -22.07 5.81
#